data_AF-A0A925RE20-F1
#
_entry.id   AF-A0A925RE20-F1
#
_cell.length_a   1.000
_cell.length_b   1.000
_cell.length_c   1.000
_cell.angle_alpha   90.00
_cell.angle_beta   90.00
_cell.angle_gamma   90.00
#
_symmetry.space_group_name_H-M   'P 1'
#
loop_
_entity.id
_entity.type
_entity.pdbx_description
1 polymer ?
#
loop_
_entity_poly.entity_id
_entity_poly.type
_entity_poly.pdbx_seq_one_letter_code
_entity_poly.pdbx_strand_id
1 'polypeptide(L)'
;MPGSGSAPSASAATQVNSSSSTAAQQERILVMDFGGQTAQLIARRVRDQNVFCQVVRHDLSADRIKALNPKGIILSGGPASVYG
;
A
#
# COMPACT_ATOMS: atom_id res chain seq x y z
N MET A 1 -43.90 -21.24 49.99
CA MET A 1 -43.05 -20.10 49.59
C MET A 1 -43.12 -19.97 48.07
N PRO A 2 -43.32 -18.76 47.55
CA PRO A 2 -43.77 -18.45 46.19
C PRO A 2 -42.72 -18.69 45.10
N GLY A 3 -43.19 -18.91 43.88
CA GLY A 3 -42.37 -18.85 42.67
C GLY A 3 -41.99 -17.41 42.29
N SER A 4 -40.80 -17.29 41.73
CA SER A 4 -40.33 -16.18 40.91
C SER A 4 -39.39 -16.83 39.89
N GLY A 5 -39.76 -16.97 38.63
CA GLY A 5 -40.09 -15.85 37.77
C GLY A 5 -38.80 -15.34 37.15
N SER A 6 -38.60 -15.62 35.86
CA SER A 6 -38.05 -14.71 34.84
C SER A 6 -37.14 -15.44 33.85
N ALA A 7 -37.68 -15.77 32.67
CA ALA A 7 -37.00 -15.45 31.42
C ALA A 7 -36.99 -13.90 31.28
N PRO A 8 -35.99 -13.28 30.64
CA PRO A 8 -36.04 -13.05 29.18
C PRO A 8 -34.68 -13.32 28.49
N SER A 9 -34.67 -13.89 27.28
CA SER A 9 -34.67 -13.15 26.01
C SER A 9 -33.52 -12.15 25.84
N ALA A 10 -32.58 -12.48 24.97
CA ALA A 10 -31.88 -11.60 24.01
C ALA A 10 -30.78 -12.45 23.37
N SER A 11 -30.90 -12.94 22.13
CA SER A 11 -30.82 -12.12 20.91
C SER A 11 -29.88 -10.92 21.06
N ALA A 12 -28.58 -11.19 21.15
CA ALA A 12 -27.53 -10.21 20.87
C ALA A 12 -26.20 -10.98 20.86
N ALA A 13 -25.36 -10.94 19.85
CA ALA A 13 -25.41 -10.27 18.58
C ALA A 13 -24.49 -11.08 17.67
N THR A 14 -24.91 -11.24 16.42
CA THR A 14 -24.06 -11.43 15.26
C THR A 14 -22.72 -10.72 15.47
N GLN A 15 -21.63 -11.46 15.64
CA GLN A 15 -20.30 -10.86 15.50
C GLN A 15 -20.04 -10.72 14.00
N VAL A 16 -20.69 -9.71 13.41
CA VAL A 16 -20.32 -9.14 12.13
C VAL A 16 -18.87 -8.73 12.32
N ASN A 17 -17.96 -9.40 11.61
CA ASN A 17 -16.54 -9.09 11.66
C ASN A 17 -16.34 -7.76 10.90
N SER A 18 -16.70 -6.67 11.57
CA SER A 18 -16.52 -5.28 11.16
C SER A 18 -15.05 -4.90 11.35
N SER A 19 -14.17 -5.57 10.61
CA SER A 19 -12.77 -5.20 10.49
C SER A 19 -12.48 -4.87 9.03
N SER A 20 -13.35 -4.05 8.43
CA SER A 20 -12.99 -3.23 7.28
C SER A 20 -12.05 -2.12 7.76
N SER A 21 -10.83 -2.49 8.15
CA SER A 21 -9.76 -1.51 8.29
C SER A 21 -9.27 -1.15 6.89
N THR A 22 -10.07 -0.38 6.16
CA THR A 22 -9.57 0.44 5.04
C THR A 22 -8.79 1.61 5.65
N ALA A 23 -7.81 1.30 6.51
CA ALA A 23 -6.78 2.23 6.86
C ALA A 23 -6.16 2.61 5.51
N ALA A 24 -6.22 3.89 5.18
CA ALA A 24 -5.60 4.48 4.01
C ALA A 24 -4.11 4.11 4.00
N GLN A 25 -3.81 2.89 3.55
CA GLN A 25 -2.50 2.41 3.17
C GLN A 25 -2.20 3.24 1.94
N GLN A 26 -1.70 4.47 2.17
CA GLN A 26 -1.32 5.41 1.14
C GLN A 26 -0.54 4.61 0.11
N GLU A 27 -1.17 4.37 -1.03
CA GLU A 27 -0.62 3.48 -2.03
C GLU A 27 0.57 4.24 -2.61
N ARG A 28 1.75 3.94 -2.06
CA ARG A 28 3.01 4.58 -2.43
C ARG A 28 3.71 3.67 -3.41
N ILE A 29 3.90 4.17 -4.61
CA ILE A 29 4.70 3.55 -5.64
C ILE A 29 6.09 4.16 -5.59
N LEU A 30 7.12 3.32 -5.45
CA LEU A 30 8.50 3.77 -5.55
C LEU A 30 8.98 3.55 -6.99
N VAL A 31 9.44 4.60 -7.66
CA VAL A 31 9.98 4.51 -9.03
C VAL A 31 11.49 4.62 -8.94
N MET A 32 12.21 3.51 -9.10
CA MET A 32 13.67 3.50 -9.19
C MET A 32 14.12 3.88 -10.59
N ASP A 33 14.79 5.01 -10.71
CA ASP A 33 15.38 5.47 -11.95
C ASP A 33 16.82 4.95 -12.11
N PHE A 34 17.05 4.22 -13.22
CA PHE A 34 18.35 3.69 -13.65
C PHE A 34 19.01 4.55 -14.75
N GLY A 35 18.58 5.81 -14.91
CA GLY A 35 19.13 6.74 -15.89
C GLY A 35 18.34 6.74 -17.22
N GLY A 36 17.08 6.35 -17.17
CA GLY A 36 16.18 6.37 -18.32
C GLY A 36 15.34 7.63 -18.36
N GLN A 37 14.87 8.00 -19.55
CA GLN A 37 13.89 9.09 -19.72
C GLN A 37 12.49 8.68 -19.21
N THR A 38 12.31 7.39 -18.92
CA THR A 38 11.03 6.74 -18.69
C THR A 38 10.49 6.99 -17.28
N ALA A 39 11.31 7.28 -16.28
CA ALA A 39 10.87 7.48 -14.89
C ALA A 39 9.83 8.61 -14.75
N GLN A 40 9.99 9.69 -15.52
CA GLN A 40 9.04 10.81 -15.52
C GLN A 40 7.72 10.46 -16.23
N LEU A 41 7.77 9.68 -17.32
CA LEU A 41 6.59 9.19 -18.01
C LEU A 41 5.77 8.25 -17.13
N ILE A 42 6.45 7.39 -16.38
CA ILE A 42 5.81 6.50 -15.42
C ILE A 42 5.20 7.32 -14.28
N ALA A 43 5.92 8.29 -13.71
CA ALA A 43 5.36 9.18 -12.69
C ALA A 43 4.10 9.92 -13.17
N ARG A 44 4.07 10.34 -14.45
CA ARG A 44 2.87 10.92 -15.06
C ARG A 44 1.71 9.93 -15.09
N ARG A 45 1.96 8.70 -15.55
CA ARG A 45 0.95 7.64 -15.62
C ARG A 45 0.40 7.24 -14.25
N VAL A 46 1.24 7.25 -13.20
CA VAL A 46 0.82 6.93 -11.83
C VAL A 46 -0.02 8.07 -11.24
N ARG A 47 0.33 9.34 -11.52
CA ARG A 47 -0.49 10.49 -11.12
C ARG A 47 -1.87 10.50 -11.80
N ASP A 48 -1.96 10.08 -13.06
CA ASP A 48 -3.25 9.93 -13.76
C ASP A 48 -4.17 8.90 -13.08
N GLN A 49 -3.62 7.96 -12.31
CA GLN A 49 -4.37 6.97 -11.53
C GLN A 49 -4.67 7.44 -10.09
N ASN A 50 -4.38 8.70 -9.75
CA ASN A 50 -4.53 9.26 -8.40
C ASN A 50 -3.70 8.54 -7.32
N VAL A 51 -2.62 7.86 -7.71
CA VAL A 51 -1.73 7.13 -6.80
C VAL A 51 -0.49 7.96 -6.49
N PHE A 52 0.00 7.87 -5.25
CA PHE A 52 1.21 8.58 -4.85
C PHE A 52 2.46 7.85 -5.39
N CYS A 53 3.32 8.57 -6.10
CA CYS A 53 4.61 8.02 -6.54
C CYS A 53 5.79 8.89 -6.10
N GLN A 54 6.89 8.23 -5.75
CA GLN A 54 8.16 8.88 -5.47
C GLN A 54 9.25 8.31 -6.38
N VAL A 55 9.89 9.19 -7.16
CA VAL A 55 11.03 8.82 -8.00
C VAL A 55 12.29 8.87 -7.14
N VAL A 56 13.08 7.80 -7.20
CA VAL A 56 14.29 7.58 -6.41
C VAL A 56 15.39 7.05 -7.34
N ARG A 57 16.66 7.35 -7.06
CA ARG A 57 17.77 6.75 -7.82
C ARG A 57 17.97 5.28 -7.41
N HIS A 58 18.53 4.47 -8.30
CA HIS A 58 18.86 3.07 -8.02
C HIS A 58 19.81 2.86 -6.83
N ASP A 59 20.56 3.88 -6.42
CA ASP A 59 21.51 3.85 -5.29
C ASP A 59 20.84 3.84 -3.90
N LEU A 60 19.50 3.84 -3.83
CA LEU A 60 18.78 3.90 -2.55
C LEU A 60 18.85 2.55 -1.80
N SER A 61 19.36 2.57 -0.57
CA SER A 61 19.51 1.38 0.26
C SER A 61 18.17 0.70 0.59
N ALA A 62 18.20 -0.63 0.62
CA ALA A 62 17.03 -1.47 0.91
C ALA A 62 16.35 -1.12 2.25
N ASP A 63 17.10 -0.72 3.27
CA ASP A 63 16.54 -0.28 4.56
C ASP A 63 15.62 0.95 4.43
N ARG A 64 15.98 1.88 3.54
CA ARG A 64 15.16 3.06 3.28
C ARG A 64 13.90 2.70 2.51
N ILE A 65 13.99 1.76 1.56
CA ILE A 65 12.83 1.22 0.84
C ILE A 65 11.88 0.52 1.81
N LYS A 66 12.41 -0.28 2.73
CA LYS A 66 11.62 -0.91 3.81
C LYS A 66 10.99 0.13 4.73
N ALA A 67 11.71 1.18 5.12
CA ALA A 67 11.15 2.27 5.93
C ALA A 67 10.03 3.03 5.21
N LEU A 68 10.09 3.13 3.88
CA LEU A 68 9.08 3.76 3.05
C LEU A 68 7.83 2.90 2.86
N ASN A 69 7.91 1.58 3.12
CA ASN A 69 6.83 0.60 2.94
C ASN A 69 6.00 0.84 1.65
N PRO A 70 6.63 0.86 0.46
CA PRO A 70 5.90 1.04 -0.77
C PRO A 70 4.99 -0.15 -1.03
N LYS A 71 3.81 0.10 -1.60
CA LYS A 71 2.92 -0.96 -2.10
C LYS A 71 3.44 -1.60 -3.38
N GLY A 72 4.27 -0.88 -4.12
CA GLY A 72 4.85 -1.36 -5.37
C GLY A 72 6.13 -0.63 -5.71
N ILE A 73 7.04 -1.34 -6.39
CA ILE A 73 8.30 -0.79 -6.86
C ILE A 73 8.30 -0.90 -8.39
N ILE A 74 8.59 0.20 -9.06
CA ILE A 74 8.73 0.31 -10.50
C ILE A 74 10.21 0.53 -10.77
N LEU A 75 10.83 -0.40 -11.49
CA LEU A 75 12.21 -0.25 -11.96
C LEU A 75 12.14 0.39 -13.35
N SER A 76 12.62 1.63 -13.46
CA SER A 76 12.71 2.33 -14.74
C SER A 76 13.83 1.71 -15.58
N GLY A 77 13.56 1.47 -16.87
CA GLY A 77 14.60 1.05 -17.79
C GLY A 77 15.57 2.20 -18.07
N GLY A 78 16.86 1.97 -17.87
CA GLY A 78 17.95 2.87 -18.28
C GLY A 78 18.74 2.28 -19.47
N PRO A 79 19.49 3.10 -20.21
CA PRO A 79 20.36 2.63 -21.29
C PRO A 79 21.59 1.86 -20.77
N ALA A 80 21.80 1.84 -19.45
CA ALA A 80 22.81 1.03 -18.81
C ALA A 80 22.48 -0.46 -19.03
N SER A 81 23.13 -1.06 -20.02
CA SER A 81 23.15 -2.51 -20.18
C SER A 81 23.65 -3.11 -18.87
N VAL A 82 22.83 -3.95 -18.23
CA VAL A 82 23.19 -4.77 -17.05
C VAL A 82 24.15 -5.92 -17.44
N TYR A 83 24.83 -5.77 -18.57
CA TYR A 83 25.82 -6.70 -19.11
C TYR A 83 27.18 -6.00 -19.10
N GLY A 84 27.96 -6.35 -18.09
CA GLY A 84 29.41 -6.16 -18.00
C GLY A 84 29.98 -7.34 -17.26
#